data_AF-A0A1H1C9A4-F1
#
_entry.id   AF-A0A1H1C9A4-F1
#
_cell.length_a   1.000
_cell.length_b   1.000
_cell.length_c   1.000
_cell.angle_alpha   90.00
_cell.angle_beta   90.00
_cell.angle_gamma   90.00
#
_symmetry.space_group_name_H-M   'P 1'
#
loop_
_entity.id
_entity.type
_entity.pdbx_description
1 polymer ?
#
loop_
_entity_poly.entity_id
_entity_poly.type
_entity_poly.pdbx_seq_one_letter_code
_entity_poly.pdbx_strand_id
1 'polypeptide(L)'
;MLKRVCVLLWALSLPGLCLAAKPIELPMPLGEQLPVEIIEAQQEIGVVVPATAQNMGMQFGLIGALIGSAVQNSQVKKAEEAVVPLRDLLVGYPFNQKMQDALRAKLVSDGISPNPQVTVMPSAWEAHDAQQKAQLPPQALVLTPSYSVDNQFTQLTVLVHAQFVERSVKSNGKIKVVPRLTRDYSYQFPMSGARSPEPIQDWLALGAPGLAAVVDRGIQQAADMLVNDFTAESRVAWNAKVKGEAVNLSGMRYTGVPVRQGEGWSWLRVGRGHMQTLLGLEPLLAGAPLPAAFVPAAAPTRVAAVEGAAGDPASTPAEAIATGALDATAPMPATEAAPQAPATPDAAPATTPADVAPATAPVGG
;
A
#
# COMPACT_ATOMS: atom_id res chain seq x y z
N MET A 1 -16.95 61.87 19.73
CA MET A 1 -17.80 60.67 19.92
C MET A 1 -17.32 59.43 19.13
N LEU A 2 -16.09 59.39 18.59
CA LEU A 2 -15.61 58.26 17.74
C LEU A 2 -14.62 57.28 18.41
N LYS A 3 -14.27 57.46 19.70
CA LYS A 3 -13.21 56.65 20.36
C LYS A 3 -13.71 55.48 21.23
N ARG A 4 -15.03 55.22 21.30
CA ARG A 4 -15.60 54.19 22.18
C ARG A 4 -16.15 52.95 21.47
N VAL A 5 -16.06 52.87 20.14
CA VAL A 5 -16.61 51.74 19.36
C VAL A 5 -15.56 50.67 19.02
N CYS A 6 -14.25 50.95 19.12
CA CYS A 6 -13.20 50.01 18.71
C CYS A 6 -12.86 48.89 19.72
N VAL A 7 -13.38 48.91 20.95
CA VAL A 7 -12.99 47.93 21.99
C VAL A 7 -13.86 46.66 21.98
N LEU A 8 -15.05 46.69 21.35
CA LEU A 8 -15.96 45.54 21.29
C LEU A 8 -15.70 44.57 20.12
N LEU A 9 -14.86 44.94 19.15
CA LEU A 9 -14.52 44.09 17.99
C LEU A 9 -13.32 43.16 18.24
N TRP A 10 -12.54 43.38 19.31
CA TRP A 10 -11.43 42.49 19.70
C TRP A 10 -11.84 41.33 20.62
N ALA A 11 -13.05 41.39 21.22
CA ALA A 11 -13.55 40.33 22.09
C ALA A 11 -14.25 39.17 21.32
N LEU A 12 -14.52 39.36 20.03
CA LEU A 12 -15.12 38.35 19.15
C LEU A 12 -14.11 37.59 18.29
N SER A 13 -12.82 37.95 18.37
CA SER A 13 -11.71 37.16 17.82
C SER A 13 -11.08 36.31 18.93
N LEU A 14 -11.89 35.56 19.68
CA LEU A 14 -11.36 34.37 20.37
C LEU A 14 -10.99 33.39 19.26
N PRO A 15 -9.70 33.22 18.91
CA PRO A 15 -9.32 32.20 17.95
C PRO A 15 -9.84 30.90 18.53
N GLY A 16 -10.72 30.22 17.79
CA GLY A 16 -11.34 28.98 18.23
C GLY A 16 -10.25 28.11 18.82
N LEU A 17 -10.36 27.88 20.14
CA LEU A 17 -9.51 26.98 20.90
C LEU A 17 -9.58 25.66 20.15
N CYS A 18 -8.58 25.43 19.30
CA CYS A 18 -8.31 24.14 18.71
C CYS A 18 -7.90 23.30 19.91
N LEU A 19 -8.90 22.75 20.60
CA LEU A 19 -8.72 21.69 21.57
C LEU A 19 -8.01 20.60 20.78
N ALA A 20 -6.69 20.54 20.94
CA ALA A 20 -5.87 19.49 20.38
C ALA A 20 -6.49 18.19 20.89
N ALA A 21 -7.19 17.48 20.00
CA ALA A 21 -7.80 16.21 20.34
C ALA A 21 -6.70 15.35 20.97
N LYS A 22 -6.95 14.84 22.17
CA LYS A 22 -5.99 13.98 22.85
C LYS A 22 -5.59 12.85 21.90
N PRO A 23 -4.30 12.47 21.86
CA PRO A 23 -3.87 11.32 21.09
C PRO A 23 -4.79 10.14 21.43
N ILE A 24 -5.34 9.48 20.43
CA ILE A 24 -6.16 8.29 20.64
C ILE A 24 -5.18 7.19 21.05
N GLU A 25 -5.26 6.77 22.31
CA GLU A 25 -4.53 5.60 22.78
C GLU A 25 -5.21 4.34 22.24
N LEU A 26 -4.46 3.54 21.49
CA LEU A 26 -4.94 2.26 20.97
C LEU A 26 -4.71 1.16 21.99
N PRO A 27 -5.62 0.17 22.11
CA PRO A 27 -5.44 -0.96 23.01
C PRO A 27 -4.23 -1.82 22.60
N MET A 28 -3.64 -2.53 23.56
CA MET A 28 -2.53 -3.45 23.38
C MET A 28 -2.89 -4.81 24.02
N PRO A 29 -3.11 -5.87 23.22
CA PRO A 29 -3.14 -5.90 21.75
C PRO A 29 -4.28 -5.04 21.18
N LEU A 30 -4.29 -4.78 19.85
CA LEU A 30 -5.43 -4.08 19.22
C LEU A 30 -6.75 -4.83 19.43
N GLY A 31 -6.69 -6.16 19.54
CA GLY A 31 -7.78 -7.01 20.00
C GLY A 31 -7.34 -8.48 20.08
N GLU A 32 -7.99 -9.25 20.95
CA GLU A 32 -7.70 -10.69 21.13
C GLU A 32 -7.98 -11.53 19.87
N GLN A 33 -9.06 -11.18 19.16
CA GLN A 33 -9.47 -11.79 17.89
C GLN A 33 -9.68 -10.69 16.85
N LEU A 34 -8.60 -10.01 16.47
CA LEU A 34 -8.68 -8.83 15.60
C LEU A 34 -9.05 -9.22 14.17
N PRO A 35 -10.12 -8.69 13.58
CA PRO A 35 -10.34 -8.80 12.15
C PRO A 35 -9.26 -8.03 11.39
N VAL A 36 -8.59 -8.72 10.48
CA VAL A 36 -7.59 -8.13 9.59
C VAL A 36 -8.09 -8.28 8.17
N GLU A 37 -8.15 -7.17 7.45
CA GLU A 37 -8.61 -7.10 6.07
C GLU A 37 -7.42 -6.80 5.16
N ILE A 38 -7.03 -7.72 4.29
CA ILE A 38 -5.97 -7.50 3.30
C ILE A 38 -6.63 -7.18 1.96
N ILE A 39 -6.42 -5.97 1.45
CA ILE A 39 -6.97 -5.50 0.17
C ILE A 39 -5.90 -5.62 -0.90
N GLU A 40 -6.08 -6.57 -1.81
CA GLU A 40 -5.21 -6.83 -2.95
C GLU A 40 -5.49 -5.87 -4.10
N ALA A 41 -5.22 -4.58 -3.90
CA ALA A 41 -5.50 -3.59 -4.94
C ALA A 41 -4.63 -3.78 -6.21
N GLN A 42 -3.54 -4.56 -6.12
CA GLN A 42 -2.49 -4.66 -7.13
C GLN A 42 -2.29 -6.03 -7.72
N GLN A 43 -2.07 -6.07 -9.04
CA GLN A 43 -1.69 -7.28 -9.77
C GLN A 43 -0.30 -7.17 -10.42
N GLU A 44 0.14 -5.96 -10.76
CA GLU A 44 1.39 -5.70 -11.48
C GLU A 44 2.15 -4.53 -10.88
N ILE A 45 3.45 -4.39 -11.14
CA ILE A 45 4.25 -3.26 -10.65
C ILE A 45 3.70 -1.91 -11.15
N GLY A 46 3.50 -1.00 -10.20
CA GLY A 46 2.98 0.33 -10.44
C GLY A 46 4.08 1.35 -10.71
N VAL A 47 3.71 2.50 -11.26
CA VAL A 47 4.60 3.68 -11.33
C VAL A 47 3.98 4.83 -10.56
N VAL A 48 4.75 5.38 -9.63
CA VAL A 48 4.34 6.55 -8.86
C VAL A 48 4.78 7.80 -9.61
N VAL A 49 3.81 8.53 -10.15
CA VAL A 49 4.01 9.89 -10.62
C VAL A 49 3.69 10.84 -9.46
N PRO A 50 4.63 11.66 -8.99
CA PRO A 50 4.37 12.62 -7.93
C PRO A 50 3.12 13.46 -8.25
N ALA A 51 2.12 13.35 -7.40
CA ALA A 51 0.95 14.21 -7.49
C ALA A 51 1.38 15.64 -7.11
N THR A 52 1.00 16.64 -7.90
CA THR A 52 0.96 18.02 -7.40
C THR A 52 0.05 18.05 -6.16
N ALA A 53 0.43 18.79 -5.11
CA ALA A 53 -0.14 18.76 -3.75
C ALA A 53 -1.68 18.83 -3.64
N GLN A 54 -2.40 19.13 -4.71
CA GLN A 54 -3.85 19.20 -4.81
C GLN A 54 -4.56 17.81 -4.84
N ASN A 55 -3.87 16.69 -5.09
CA ASN A 55 -4.51 15.36 -5.26
C ASN A 55 -4.34 14.38 -4.08
N MET A 56 -3.80 14.80 -2.93
CA MET A 56 -3.51 13.90 -1.79
C MET A 56 -4.76 13.36 -1.04
N GLY A 57 -5.97 13.64 -1.54
CA GLY A 57 -7.21 13.36 -0.82
C GLY A 57 -7.84 11.98 -1.03
N MET A 58 -7.66 11.32 -2.18
CA MET A 58 -8.37 10.06 -2.51
C MET A 58 -7.60 9.15 -3.48
N GLN A 59 -6.41 8.68 -3.11
CA GLN A 59 -5.66 7.68 -3.88
C GLN A 59 -5.83 6.28 -3.28
N PHE A 60 -6.96 5.63 -3.59
CA PHE A 60 -7.12 4.19 -3.43
C PHE A 60 -6.97 3.51 -4.80
N GLY A 61 -6.01 2.59 -4.92
CA GLY A 61 -6.02 1.53 -5.93
C GLY A 61 -5.69 1.94 -7.38
N LEU A 62 -4.41 1.79 -7.72
CA LEU A 62 -3.75 1.55 -9.02
C LEU A 62 -4.11 2.20 -10.35
N ILE A 63 -5.33 2.64 -10.61
CA ILE A 63 -5.67 3.36 -11.86
C ILE A 63 -6.64 4.52 -11.56
N GLY A 64 -7.17 4.65 -10.34
CA GLY A 64 -8.41 5.39 -10.09
C GLY A 64 -8.35 6.89 -9.79
N ALA A 65 -7.20 7.56 -9.68
CA ALA A 65 -7.14 8.93 -9.16
C ALA A 65 -6.35 9.94 -10.02
N LEU A 66 -6.31 9.74 -11.34
CA LEU A 66 -5.58 10.61 -12.27
C LEU A 66 -6.48 11.42 -13.20
N ILE A 67 -7.60 11.94 -12.68
CA ILE A 67 -8.38 12.98 -13.36
C ILE A 67 -8.11 14.30 -12.65
N GLY A 68 -7.02 14.97 -13.01
CA GLY A 68 -6.63 16.23 -12.36
C GLY A 68 -5.77 17.20 -13.16
N SER A 69 -5.35 16.86 -14.39
CA SER A 69 -4.88 17.79 -15.44
C SER A 69 -4.39 16.98 -16.65
N ALA A 70 -4.53 17.53 -17.87
CA ALA A 70 -4.01 16.88 -19.08
C ALA A 70 -2.49 16.62 -19.02
N VAL A 71 -1.74 17.47 -18.32
CA VAL A 71 -0.29 17.32 -18.11
C VAL A 71 0.01 16.08 -17.26
N GLN A 72 -0.70 15.88 -16.15
CA GLN A 72 -0.54 14.69 -15.31
C GLN A 72 -0.83 13.41 -16.11
N ASN A 73 -1.88 13.42 -16.95
CA ASN A 73 -2.24 12.27 -17.77
C ASN A 73 -1.13 11.91 -18.79
N SER A 74 -0.49 12.91 -19.41
CA SER A 74 0.62 12.65 -20.34
C SER A 74 1.86 12.05 -19.66
N GLN A 75 2.19 12.52 -18.44
CA GLN A 75 3.31 11.97 -17.68
C GLN A 75 3.02 10.56 -17.19
N VAL A 76 1.79 10.30 -16.74
CA VAL A 76 1.34 8.96 -16.35
C VAL A 76 1.44 8.03 -17.54
N LYS A 77 0.86 8.38 -18.69
CA LYS A 77 0.91 7.53 -19.88
C LYS A 77 2.35 7.21 -20.30
N LYS A 78 3.23 8.22 -20.32
CA LYS A 78 4.65 8.01 -20.63
C LYS A 78 5.33 7.10 -19.60
N ALA A 79 5.01 7.26 -18.32
CA ALA A 79 5.55 6.42 -17.26
C ALA A 79 5.03 4.98 -17.34
N GLU A 80 3.76 4.79 -17.68
CA GLU A 80 3.12 3.49 -17.92
C GLU A 80 3.74 2.77 -19.13
N GLU A 81 3.99 3.48 -20.22
CA GLU A 81 4.70 2.93 -21.39
C GLU A 81 6.15 2.56 -21.03
N ALA A 82 6.83 3.41 -20.26
CA ALA A 82 8.23 3.20 -19.89
C ALA A 82 8.42 2.02 -18.92
N VAL A 83 7.45 1.69 -18.07
CA VAL A 83 7.58 0.57 -17.11
C VAL A 83 7.31 -0.80 -17.74
N VAL A 84 6.77 -0.87 -18.95
CA VAL A 84 6.42 -2.16 -19.60
C VAL A 84 7.56 -3.18 -19.54
N PRO A 85 8.83 -2.85 -19.86
CA PRO A 85 9.92 -3.83 -19.77
C PRO A 85 10.16 -4.37 -18.35
N LEU A 86 9.91 -3.57 -17.31
CA LEU A 86 9.99 -4.03 -15.91
C LEU A 86 8.79 -4.90 -15.52
N ARG A 87 7.59 -4.58 -16.03
CA ARG A 87 6.40 -5.42 -15.86
C ARG A 87 6.62 -6.80 -16.48
N ASP A 88 7.17 -6.83 -17.69
CA ASP A 88 7.45 -8.07 -18.41
C ASP A 88 8.37 -9.02 -17.62
N LEU A 89 9.37 -8.48 -16.90
CA LEU A 89 10.23 -9.27 -16.01
C LEU A 89 9.49 -9.87 -14.81
N LEU A 90 8.36 -9.30 -14.41
CA LEU A 90 7.56 -9.74 -13.27
C LEU A 90 6.24 -10.38 -13.68
N VAL A 91 6.06 -10.72 -14.97
CA VAL A 91 4.89 -11.49 -15.41
C VAL A 91 4.84 -12.82 -14.66
N GLY A 92 3.71 -13.08 -14.01
CA GLY A 92 3.52 -14.27 -13.18
C GLY A 92 4.17 -14.22 -11.80
N TYR A 93 4.83 -13.11 -11.42
CA TYR A 93 5.34 -12.94 -10.06
C TYR A 93 4.16 -12.83 -9.06
N PRO A 94 4.04 -13.72 -8.07
CA PRO A 94 2.85 -13.80 -7.21
C PRO A 94 2.96 -12.84 -6.00
N PHE A 95 3.00 -11.53 -6.26
CA PHE A 95 3.17 -10.50 -5.21
C PHE A 95 2.14 -10.65 -4.08
N ASN A 96 0.86 -10.72 -4.42
CA ASN A 96 -0.23 -10.77 -3.43
C ASN A 96 -0.11 -11.98 -2.51
N GLN A 97 0.10 -13.17 -3.08
CA GLN A 97 0.27 -14.40 -2.31
C GLN A 97 1.47 -14.31 -1.36
N LYS A 98 2.63 -13.87 -1.86
CA LYS A 98 3.86 -13.71 -1.05
C LYS A 98 3.68 -12.70 0.07
N MET A 99 3.02 -11.57 -0.19
CA MET A 99 2.71 -10.56 0.80
C MET A 99 1.71 -11.06 1.84
N GLN A 100 0.65 -11.73 1.41
CA GLN A 100 -0.34 -12.36 2.28
C GLN A 100 0.32 -13.38 3.22
N ASP A 101 1.20 -14.23 2.69
CA ASP A 101 1.94 -15.23 3.48
C ASP A 101 2.85 -14.56 4.51
N ALA A 102 3.59 -13.53 4.10
CA ALA A 102 4.44 -12.75 5.00
C ALA A 102 3.64 -12.06 6.12
N LEU A 103 2.51 -11.42 5.78
CA LEU A 103 1.63 -10.79 6.75
C LEU A 103 1.03 -11.83 7.70
N ARG A 104 0.47 -12.93 7.20
CA ARG A 104 -0.11 -14.00 8.03
C ARG A 104 0.90 -14.58 9.02
N ALA A 105 2.15 -14.78 8.59
CA ALA A 105 3.22 -15.29 9.44
C ALA A 105 3.61 -14.33 10.59
N LYS A 106 3.30 -13.03 10.45
CA LYS A 106 3.79 -11.97 11.34
C LYS A 106 2.69 -11.29 12.16
N LEU A 107 1.43 -11.31 11.71
CA LEU A 107 0.32 -10.63 12.38
C LEU A 107 0.02 -11.18 13.78
N VAL A 108 0.35 -12.45 14.04
CA VAL A 108 0.34 -13.01 15.39
C VAL A 108 1.44 -12.36 16.21
N SER A 109 1.08 -11.37 17.02
CA SER A 109 2.03 -10.59 17.83
C SER A 109 1.35 -9.91 19.02
N ASP A 110 2.11 -9.66 20.07
CA ASP A 110 1.64 -9.02 21.32
C ASP A 110 1.03 -7.63 21.08
N GLY A 111 1.51 -6.94 20.04
CA GLY A 111 1.07 -5.59 19.69
C GLY A 111 -0.20 -5.53 18.84
N ILE A 112 -0.52 -6.59 18.10
CA ILE A 112 -1.63 -6.59 17.12
C ILE A 112 -2.76 -7.49 17.62
N SER A 113 -2.52 -8.79 17.63
CA SER A 113 -3.48 -9.79 18.07
C SER A 113 -2.79 -11.15 18.23
N PRO A 114 -3.11 -11.92 19.28
CA PRO A 114 -2.68 -13.30 19.37
C PRO A 114 -3.44 -14.22 18.40
N ASN A 115 -4.66 -13.85 17.96
CA ASN A 115 -5.50 -14.66 17.08
C ASN A 115 -6.17 -13.82 15.97
N PRO A 116 -5.40 -13.27 15.01
CA PRO A 116 -5.96 -12.44 13.95
C PRO A 116 -6.89 -13.23 13.02
N GLN A 117 -8.04 -12.65 12.67
CA GLN A 117 -9.00 -13.21 11.72
C GLN A 117 -8.79 -12.55 10.35
N VAL A 118 -7.96 -13.17 9.51
CA VAL A 118 -7.55 -12.59 8.23
C VAL A 118 -8.59 -12.87 7.14
N THR A 119 -9.19 -11.81 6.60
CA THR A 119 -10.02 -11.81 5.39
C THR A 119 -9.25 -11.15 4.26
N VAL A 120 -9.24 -11.78 3.09
CA VAL A 120 -8.60 -11.23 1.89
C VAL A 120 -9.67 -10.74 0.93
N MET A 121 -9.49 -9.52 0.45
CA MET A 121 -10.34 -8.86 -0.53
C MET A 121 -9.54 -8.69 -1.82
N PRO A 122 -9.85 -9.48 -2.87
CA PRO A 122 -9.16 -9.45 -4.16
C PRO A 122 -9.07 -8.11 -4.87
N SER A 123 -9.88 -7.12 -4.48
CA SER A 123 -9.82 -5.78 -5.07
C SER A 123 -10.35 -4.70 -4.12
N ALA A 124 -9.99 -3.44 -4.40
CA ALA A 124 -10.56 -2.28 -3.71
C ALA A 124 -12.09 -2.14 -3.95
N TRP A 125 -12.58 -2.62 -5.10
CA TRP A 125 -14.00 -2.58 -5.43
C TRP A 125 -14.80 -3.54 -4.53
N GLU A 126 -14.31 -4.76 -4.35
CA GLU A 126 -14.92 -5.75 -3.46
C GLU A 126 -14.90 -5.28 -2.01
N ALA A 127 -13.80 -4.65 -1.57
CA ALA A 127 -13.73 -4.03 -0.25
C ALA A 127 -14.79 -2.93 -0.08
N HIS A 128 -14.96 -2.09 -1.10
CA HIS A 128 -15.99 -1.06 -1.09
C HIS A 128 -17.41 -1.66 -1.07
N ASP A 129 -17.69 -2.68 -1.87
CA ASP A 129 -18.99 -3.36 -1.90
C ASP A 129 -19.33 -4.04 -0.56
N ALA A 130 -18.38 -4.78 0.03
CA ALA A 130 -18.53 -5.39 1.35
C ALA A 130 -18.81 -4.34 2.44
N GLN A 131 -18.16 -3.18 2.35
CA GLN A 131 -18.43 -2.04 3.23
C GLN A 131 -19.85 -1.50 3.05
N GLN A 132 -20.33 -1.29 1.82
CA GLN A 132 -21.68 -0.77 1.57
C GLN A 132 -22.77 -1.75 2.04
N LYS A 133 -22.51 -3.06 1.95
CA LYS A 133 -23.42 -4.12 2.40
C LYS A 133 -23.40 -4.36 3.92
N ALA A 134 -22.63 -3.58 4.68
CA ALA A 134 -22.45 -3.74 6.12
C ALA A 134 -21.99 -5.16 6.54
N GLN A 135 -21.26 -5.84 5.65
CA GLN A 135 -20.73 -7.20 5.90
C GLN A 135 -19.38 -7.19 6.61
N LEU A 136 -18.75 -6.02 6.70
CA LEU A 136 -17.46 -5.85 7.36
C LEU A 136 -17.62 -5.67 8.88
N PRO A 137 -16.65 -6.17 9.67
CA PRO A 137 -16.67 -6.03 11.11
C PRO A 137 -16.60 -4.55 11.55
N PRO A 138 -17.16 -4.22 12.73
CA PRO A 138 -17.20 -2.85 13.24
C PRO A 138 -15.82 -2.30 13.56
N GLN A 139 -14.82 -3.15 13.78
CA GLN A 139 -13.43 -2.75 13.96
C GLN A 139 -12.53 -3.69 13.16
N ALA A 140 -11.55 -3.14 12.46
CA ALA A 140 -10.59 -3.94 11.69
C ALA A 140 -9.26 -3.23 11.54
N LEU A 141 -8.21 -4.03 11.36
CA LEU A 141 -6.95 -3.58 10.79
C LEU A 141 -6.99 -3.83 9.28
N VAL A 142 -7.12 -2.76 8.50
CA VAL A 142 -7.13 -2.79 7.03
C VAL A 142 -5.71 -2.58 6.51
N LEU A 143 -5.24 -3.51 5.70
CA LEU A 143 -3.91 -3.52 5.10
C LEU A 143 -4.03 -3.48 3.58
N THR A 144 -3.44 -2.48 2.95
CA THR A 144 -3.40 -2.35 1.49
C THR A 144 -1.94 -2.37 1.05
N PRO A 145 -1.39 -3.55 0.70
CA PRO A 145 -0.05 -3.65 0.17
C PRO A 145 0.03 -3.14 -1.28
N SER A 146 1.18 -2.59 -1.64
CA SER A 146 1.50 -2.19 -3.01
C SER A 146 3.00 -2.23 -3.27
N TYR A 147 3.40 -2.29 -4.53
CA TYR A 147 4.81 -2.20 -4.93
C TYR A 147 4.96 -1.41 -6.23
N SER A 148 5.92 -0.51 -6.27
CA SER A 148 6.01 0.45 -7.37
C SER A 148 7.42 0.97 -7.57
N VAL A 149 7.71 1.41 -8.78
CA VAL A 149 8.86 2.29 -9.05
C VAL A 149 8.40 3.74 -9.11
N ASP A 150 9.28 4.68 -8.82
CA ASP A 150 9.04 6.09 -9.14
C ASP A 150 9.09 6.33 -10.66
N ASN A 151 8.53 7.45 -11.12
CA ASN A 151 8.53 7.80 -12.55
C ASN A 151 9.92 8.09 -13.15
N GLN A 152 10.95 8.21 -12.30
CA GLN A 152 12.34 8.35 -12.72
C GLN A 152 13.11 7.02 -12.69
N PHE A 153 12.49 5.93 -12.24
CA PHE A 153 13.11 4.62 -12.05
C PHE A 153 14.38 4.68 -11.17
N THR A 154 14.42 5.60 -10.21
CA THR A 154 15.51 5.71 -9.24
C THR A 154 15.25 4.90 -7.98
N GLN A 155 14.01 4.47 -7.74
CA GLN A 155 13.64 3.79 -6.51
C GLN A 155 12.49 2.80 -6.73
N LEU A 156 12.69 1.56 -6.27
CA LEU A 156 11.61 0.61 -6.05
C LEU A 156 11.11 0.73 -4.60
N THR A 157 9.81 0.71 -4.40
CA THR A 157 9.16 0.79 -3.09
C THR A 157 8.20 -0.37 -2.92
N VAL A 158 8.28 -1.07 -1.80
CA VAL A 158 7.21 -1.95 -1.29
C VAL A 158 6.56 -1.23 -0.12
N LEU A 159 5.24 -1.10 -0.15
CA LEU A 159 4.46 -0.35 0.82
C LEU A 159 3.37 -1.25 1.41
N VAL A 160 3.15 -1.16 2.71
CA VAL A 160 1.89 -1.57 3.34
C VAL A 160 1.23 -0.35 3.94
N HIS A 161 0.10 0.07 3.38
CA HIS A 161 -0.75 1.08 3.99
C HIS A 161 -1.64 0.41 5.03
N ALA A 162 -1.52 0.82 6.30
CA ALA A 162 -2.26 0.24 7.40
C ALA A 162 -3.23 1.26 8.01
N GLN A 163 -4.47 0.83 8.20
CA GLN A 163 -5.49 1.61 8.89
C GLN A 163 -6.16 0.77 9.96
N PHE A 164 -6.15 1.23 11.21
CA PHE A 164 -7.05 0.69 12.22
C PHE A 164 -8.34 1.52 12.17
N VAL A 165 -9.44 0.90 11.76
CA VAL A 165 -10.69 1.60 11.48
C VAL A 165 -11.79 1.16 12.43
N GLU A 166 -12.63 2.12 12.80
CA GLU A 166 -13.92 1.86 13.43
C GLU A 166 -15.05 2.21 12.46
N ARG A 167 -16.03 1.31 12.35
CA ARG A 167 -17.18 1.42 11.47
C ARG A 167 -18.45 1.54 12.31
N SER A 168 -19.31 2.46 11.92
CA SER A 168 -20.64 2.62 12.54
C SER A 168 -21.69 2.85 11.47
N VAL A 169 -22.87 2.26 11.63
CA VAL A 169 -24.01 2.48 10.73
C VAL A 169 -24.67 3.80 11.13
N LYS A 170 -24.76 4.77 10.22
CA LYS A 170 -25.52 6.01 10.44
C LYS A 170 -27.02 5.74 10.38
N SER A 171 -27.83 6.69 10.86
CA SER A 171 -29.30 6.62 10.77
C SER A 171 -29.85 6.46 9.34
N ASN A 172 -29.08 6.84 8.32
CA ASN A 172 -29.43 6.69 6.91
C ASN A 172 -28.91 5.39 6.26
N GLY A 173 -28.46 4.42 7.08
CA GLY A 173 -27.90 3.14 6.60
C GLY A 173 -26.47 3.22 6.05
N LYS A 174 -25.92 4.43 5.83
CA LYS A 174 -24.54 4.56 5.33
C LYS A 174 -23.53 4.21 6.41
N ILE A 175 -22.51 3.44 6.06
CA ILE A 175 -21.38 3.16 6.95
C ILE A 175 -20.50 4.41 7.08
N LYS A 176 -20.30 4.86 8.33
CA LYS A 176 -19.26 5.82 8.70
C LYS A 176 -18.01 5.05 9.09
N VAL A 177 -16.93 5.24 8.34
CA VAL A 177 -15.60 4.75 8.70
C VAL A 177 -14.82 5.87 9.39
N VAL A 178 -14.24 5.60 10.54
CA VAL A 178 -13.39 6.51 11.30
C VAL A 178 -12.02 5.84 11.46
N PRO A 179 -10.99 6.28 10.72
CA PRO A 179 -9.64 5.79 10.96
C PRO A 179 -9.18 6.28 12.35
N ARG A 180 -8.81 5.33 13.20
CA ARG A 180 -8.20 5.58 14.51
C ARG A 180 -6.68 5.62 14.41
N LEU A 181 -6.13 4.91 13.43
CA LEU A 181 -4.73 4.93 13.05
C LEU A 181 -4.61 4.90 11.53
N THR A 182 -3.65 5.66 11.01
CA THR A 182 -3.21 5.55 9.62
C THR A 182 -1.69 5.61 9.62
N ARG A 183 -1.05 4.59 9.06
CA ARG A 183 0.40 4.45 8.99
C ARG A 183 0.79 3.85 7.65
N ASP A 184 1.92 4.32 7.13
CA ASP A 184 2.58 3.72 5.99
C ASP A 184 3.79 2.93 6.49
N TYR A 185 4.02 1.77 5.91
CA TYR A 185 5.23 0.97 6.11
C TYR A 185 5.90 0.84 4.76
N SER A 186 6.79 1.78 4.45
CA SER A 186 7.45 1.89 3.15
C SER A 186 8.86 1.36 3.24
N TYR A 187 9.18 0.30 2.51
CA TYR A 187 10.55 -0.17 2.32
C TYR A 187 11.03 0.21 0.91
N GLN A 188 12.11 0.97 0.86
CA GLN A 188 12.61 1.62 -0.34
C GLN A 188 13.99 1.08 -0.71
N PHE A 189 14.17 0.85 -2.01
CA PHE A 189 15.42 0.44 -2.62
C PHE A 189 15.88 1.54 -3.60
N PRO A 190 16.53 2.60 -3.11
CA PRO A 190 17.15 3.59 -3.99
C PRO A 190 18.27 2.95 -4.81
N MET A 191 18.24 3.09 -6.13
CA MET A 191 19.30 2.66 -7.02
C MET A 191 20.36 3.77 -7.10
N SER A 192 21.59 3.45 -6.72
CA SER A 192 22.73 4.37 -6.69
C SER A 192 23.83 3.95 -7.65
N GLY A 193 24.71 4.89 -7.99
CA GLY A 193 25.88 4.61 -8.84
C GLY A 193 25.50 4.34 -10.30
N ALA A 194 24.57 5.15 -10.84
CA ALA A 194 24.02 5.05 -12.20
C ALA A 194 25.08 4.61 -13.21
N ARG A 195 24.86 3.47 -13.88
CA ARG A 195 25.72 2.98 -14.96
C ARG A 195 25.17 3.32 -16.32
N SER A 196 23.86 3.47 -16.41
CA SER A 196 23.15 3.81 -17.63
C SER A 196 22.69 5.28 -17.62
N PRO A 197 22.66 5.94 -18.79
CA PRO A 197 21.97 7.23 -18.93
C PRO A 197 20.46 7.11 -18.70
N GLU A 198 19.91 5.90 -18.81
CA GLU A 198 18.51 5.56 -18.55
C GLU A 198 18.42 4.71 -17.27
N PRO A 199 17.95 5.26 -16.14
CA PRO A 199 17.93 4.57 -14.84
C PRO A 199 17.17 3.23 -14.84
N ILE A 200 16.18 3.07 -15.72
CA ILE A 200 15.44 1.82 -15.86
C ILE A 200 16.33 0.64 -16.25
N GLN A 201 17.41 0.86 -17.01
CA GLN A 201 18.32 -0.20 -17.44
C GLN A 201 19.05 -0.85 -16.27
N ASP A 202 19.31 -0.10 -15.19
CA ASP A 202 19.95 -0.65 -13.98
C ASP A 202 19.02 -1.64 -13.27
N TRP A 203 17.70 -1.42 -13.32
CA TRP A 203 16.70 -2.38 -12.83
C TRP A 203 16.54 -3.57 -13.76
N LEU A 204 16.51 -3.35 -15.07
CA LEU A 204 16.41 -4.43 -16.07
C LEU A 204 17.62 -5.37 -16.01
N ALA A 205 18.81 -4.83 -15.70
CA ALA A 205 20.04 -5.60 -15.56
C ALA A 205 20.01 -6.61 -14.40
N LEU A 206 19.11 -6.46 -13.43
CA LEU A 206 18.89 -7.47 -12.38
C LEU A 206 18.24 -8.75 -12.94
N GLY A 207 17.53 -8.64 -14.06
CA GLY A 207 16.69 -9.70 -14.62
C GLY A 207 15.50 -10.05 -13.71
N ALA A 208 14.66 -10.97 -14.19
CA ALA A 208 13.47 -11.41 -13.45
C ALA A 208 13.79 -11.97 -12.05
N PRO A 209 14.80 -12.85 -11.87
CA PRO A 209 15.10 -13.40 -10.54
C PRO A 209 15.61 -12.35 -9.55
N GLY A 210 16.48 -11.43 -10.02
CA GLY A 210 17.01 -10.37 -9.17
C GLY A 210 15.94 -9.37 -8.75
N LEU A 211 15.09 -8.95 -9.68
CA LEU A 211 13.98 -8.06 -9.39
C LEU A 211 12.97 -8.70 -8.43
N ALA A 212 12.61 -9.97 -8.64
CA ALA A 212 11.75 -10.73 -7.74
C ALA A 212 12.35 -10.84 -6.32
N ALA A 213 13.66 -11.06 -6.20
CA ALA A 213 14.35 -11.12 -4.91
C ALA A 213 14.32 -9.77 -4.17
N VAL A 214 14.42 -8.65 -4.88
CA VAL A 214 14.28 -7.31 -4.30
C VAL A 214 12.85 -7.08 -3.78
N VAL A 215 11.83 -7.47 -4.55
CA VAL A 215 10.43 -7.35 -4.10
C VAL A 215 10.17 -8.27 -2.90
N ASP A 216 10.65 -9.52 -2.93
CA ASP A 216 10.56 -10.47 -1.80
C ASP A 216 11.17 -9.89 -0.52
N ARG A 217 12.37 -9.28 -0.64
CA ARG A 217 13.03 -8.58 0.47
C ARG A 217 12.17 -7.44 1.01
N GLY A 218 11.60 -6.63 0.13
CA GLY A 218 10.72 -5.52 0.50
C GLY A 218 9.45 -6.00 1.21
N ILE A 219 8.86 -7.10 0.76
CA ILE A 219 7.70 -7.75 1.40
C ILE A 219 8.02 -8.11 2.85
N GLN A 220 9.12 -8.83 3.08
CA GLN A 220 9.51 -9.28 4.41
C GLN A 220 9.76 -8.07 5.34
N GLN A 221 10.48 -7.06 4.84
CA GLN A 221 10.81 -5.88 5.64
C GLN A 221 9.59 -5.02 5.95
N ALA A 222 8.68 -4.82 5.00
CA ALA A 222 7.45 -4.05 5.23
C ALA A 222 6.53 -4.74 6.27
N ALA A 223 6.41 -6.07 6.21
CA ALA A 223 5.68 -6.85 7.21
C ALA A 223 6.34 -6.78 8.60
N ASP A 224 7.66 -6.90 8.66
CA ASP A 224 8.41 -6.78 9.92
C ASP A 224 8.34 -5.37 10.52
N MET A 225 8.39 -4.32 9.68
CA MET A 225 8.20 -2.93 10.10
C MET A 225 6.81 -2.70 10.70
N LEU A 226 5.77 -3.24 10.06
CA LEU A 226 4.39 -3.17 10.55
C LEU A 226 4.31 -3.74 11.96
N VAL A 227 4.75 -4.98 12.17
CA VAL A 227 4.65 -5.64 13.48
C VAL A 227 5.51 -4.93 14.52
N ASN A 228 6.71 -4.53 14.15
CA ASN A 228 7.60 -3.78 15.04
C ASN A 228 6.96 -2.47 15.50
N ASP A 229 6.23 -1.75 14.64
CA ASP A 229 5.60 -0.48 15.00
C ASP A 229 4.49 -0.63 16.06
N PHE A 230 3.89 -1.82 16.16
CA PHE A 230 2.84 -2.12 17.14
C PHE A 230 3.36 -2.64 18.48
N THR A 231 4.67 -2.88 18.66
CA THR A 231 5.24 -3.26 19.97
C THR A 231 5.08 -2.15 21.00
N ALA A 232 5.06 -2.53 22.30
CA ALA A 232 4.97 -1.57 23.40
C ALA A 232 6.01 -0.43 23.28
N GLU A 233 7.24 -0.80 22.98
CA GLU A 233 8.38 0.11 22.83
C GLU A 233 8.16 1.09 21.67
N SER A 234 7.75 0.61 20.50
CA SER A 234 7.51 1.46 19.32
C SER A 234 6.32 2.39 19.50
N ARG A 235 5.25 1.94 20.17
CA ARG A 235 4.05 2.77 20.40
C ARG A 235 4.31 3.96 21.30
N VAL A 236 5.22 3.84 22.27
CA VAL A 236 5.69 4.98 23.08
C VAL A 236 6.30 6.07 22.18
N ALA A 237 6.98 5.67 21.10
CA ALA A 237 7.62 6.58 20.17
C ALA A 237 6.66 7.26 19.16
N TRP A 238 5.41 6.79 19.00
CA TRP A 238 4.46 7.33 18.00
C TRP A 238 4.15 8.81 18.14
N ASN A 239 4.20 9.34 19.37
CA ASN A 239 3.94 10.74 19.65
C ASN A 239 5.21 11.51 20.00
N ALA A 240 6.36 10.83 20.08
CA ALA A 240 7.63 11.46 20.36
C ALA A 240 8.02 12.35 19.18
N LYS A 241 8.56 13.54 19.45
CA LYS A 241 9.05 14.41 18.37
C LYS A 241 10.24 13.74 17.69
N VAL A 242 10.13 13.47 16.39
CA VAL A 242 11.29 13.07 15.55
C VAL A 242 12.27 14.23 15.57
N LYS A 243 13.43 14.02 16.21
CA LYS A 243 14.54 14.98 16.17
C LYS A 243 15.21 14.90 14.80
N GLY A 244 15.91 15.96 14.39
CA GLY A 244 16.62 16.05 13.11
C GLY A 244 17.86 15.16 13.04
N GLU A 245 17.74 13.91 13.49
CA GLU A 245 18.74 12.87 13.34
C GLU A 245 18.85 12.46 11.86
N ALA A 246 19.98 11.86 11.52
CA ALA A 246 20.21 11.37 10.18
C ALA A 246 21.10 10.14 10.21
N VAL A 247 20.86 9.25 9.26
CA VAL A 247 21.66 8.05 9.02
C VAL A 247 22.32 8.18 7.65
N ASN A 248 23.59 7.79 7.56
CA ASN A 248 24.28 7.70 6.27
C ASN A 248 24.27 6.26 5.80
N LEU A 249 23.72 5.99 4.62
CA LEU A 249 23.73 4.68 3.96
C LEU A 249 24.32 4.83 2.56
N SER A 250 25.37 4.06 2.25
CA SER A 250 26.02 4.07 0.93
C SER A 250 26.39 5.48 0.43
N GLY A 251 26.86 6.34 1.34
CA GLY A 251 27.24 7.72 1.03
C GLY A 251 26.09 8.72 0.92
N MET A 252 24.84 8.29 1.06
CA MET A 252 23.66 9.17 1.08
C MET A 252 23.17 9.41 2.51
N ARG A 253 22.75 10.65 2.79
CA ARG A 253 22.23 11.06 4.09
C ARG A 253 20.70 11.03 4.09
N TYR A 254 20.12 10.27 5.00
CA TYR A 254 18.68 10.16 5.19
C TYR A 254 18.28 10.73 6.55
N THR A 255 17.31 11.63 6.58
CA THR A 255 16.84 12.26 7.83
C THR A 255 15.76 11.42 8.50
N GLY A 256 15.88 11.19 9.80
CA GLY A 256 14.94 10.41 10.60
C GLY A 256 15.60 9.83 11.85
N VAL A 257 14.79 9.39 12.79
CA VAL A 257 15.28 8.70 14.00
C VAL A 257 15.43 7.22 13.66
N PRO A 258 16.64 6.61 13.79
CA PRO A 258 16.82 5.20 13.53
C PRO A 258 16.03 4.35 14.53
N VAL A 259 15.25 3.41 14.01
CA VAL A 259 14.46 2.45 14.80
C VAL A 259 15.17 1.10 14.86
N ARG A 260 15.65 0.63 13.71
CA ARG A 260 16.50 -0.57 13.58
C ARG A 260 17.49 -0.37 12.44
N GLN A 261 18.63 -1.01 12.53
CA GLN A 261 19.70 -0.92 11.53
C GLN A 261 20.37 -2.28 11.36
N GLY A 262 20.85 -2.54 10.15
CA GLY A 262 21.69 -3.68 9.84
C GLY A 262 22.72 -3.32 8.77
N GLU A 263 23.44 -4.32 8.27
CA GLU A 263 24.43 -4.09 7.22
C GLU A 263 23.75 -3.61 5.94
N GLY A 264 24.03 -2.36 5.55
CA GLY A 264 23.52 -1.77 4.31
C GLY A 264 22.07 -1.27 4.36
N TRP A 265 21.35 -1.38 5.48
CA TRP A 265 19.96 -0.94 5.58
C TRP A 265 19.61 -0.28 6.93
N SER A 266 18.58 0.56 6.94
CA SER A 266 18.06 1.22 8.15
C SER A 266 16.55 1.40 8.07
N TRP A 267 15.87 1.27 9.20
CA TRP A 267 14.52 1.75 9.40
C TRP A 267 14.57 3.08 10.13
N LEU A 268 13.87 4.07 9.62
CA LEU A 268 13.80 5.43 10.12
C LEU A 268 12.36 5.77 10.45
N ARG A 269 12.14 6.37 11.62
CA ARG A 269 10.91 7.07 11.90
C ARG A 269 11.02 8.48 11.36
N VAL A 270 10.10 8.85 10.48
CA VAL A 270 10.05 10.17 9.82
C VAL A 270 8.68 10.81 10.00
N GLY A 271 8.57 12.12 9.79
CA GLY A 271 7.32 12.88 9.98
C GLY A 271 7.13 13.46 11.38
N ARG A 272 5.93 13.99 11.67
CA ARG A 272 5.62 14.69 12.92
C ARG A 272 4.27 14.25 13.50
N GLY A 273 4.26 13.86 14.77
CA GLY A 273 3.05 13.50 15.51
C GLY A 273 2.28 12.37 14.83
N HIS A 274 0.97 12.56 14.62
CA HIS A 274 0.11 11.57 13.97
C HIS A 274 0.44 11.31 12.49
N MET A 275 1.30 12.11 11.86
CA MET A 275 1.79 11.88 10.48
C MET A 275 3.12 11.13 10.45
N GLN A 276 3.56 10.56 11.58
CA GLN A 276 4.76 9.75 11.60
C GLN A 276 4.55 8.44 10.85
N THR A 277 5.60 8.01 10.18
CA THR A 277 5.66 6.77 9.40
C THR A 277 6.99 6.06 9.65
N LEU A 278 7.03 4.76 9.36
CA LEU A 278 8.29 4.01 9.32
C LEU A 278 8.72 3.87 7.85
N LEU A 279 9.95 4.29 7.61
CA LEU A 279 10.63 4.24 6.32
C LEU A 279 11.84 3.30 6.43
N GLY A 280 11.81 2.19 5.72
CA GLY A 280 12.97 1.33 5.53
C GLY A 280 13.74 1.70 4.26
N LEU A 281 15.06 1.66 4.34
CA LEU A 281 15.98 2.02 3.26
C LEU A 281 17.06 0.96 3.13
N GLU A 282 17.24 0.43 1.92
CA GLU A 282 18.33 -0.48 1.55
C GLU A 282 18.85 -0.09 0.16
N PRO A 283 19.77 0.90 0.07
CA PRO A 283 20.30 1.36 -1.21
C PRO A 283 20.99 0.25 -1.99
N LEU A 284 20.64 0.09 -3.26
CA LEU A 284 21.26 -0.85 -4.18
C LEU A 284 22.32 -0.11 -5.01
N LEU A 285 23.42 -0.80 -5.31
CA LEU A 285 24.45 -0.28 -6.21
C LEU A 285 24.24 -0.86 -7.61
N ALA A 286 24.03 0.00 -8.60
CA ALA A 286 23.80 -0.41 -9.97
C ALA A 286 24.92 -1.35 -10.46
N GLY A 287 24.50 -2.48 -11.03
CA GLY A 287 25.33 -3.57 -11.55
C GLY A 287 26.31 -4.22 -10.57
N ALA A 288 26.15 -4.00 -9.27
CA ALA A 288 26.77 -4.86 -8.25
C ALA A 288 25.89 -6.11 -8.06
N PRO A 289 26.47 -7.25 -7.64
CA PRO A 289 25.65 -8.39 -7.24
C PRO A 289 24.74 -8.00 -6.08
N LEU A 290 23.52 -8.54 -6.06
CA LEU A 290 22.61 -8.35 -4.93
C LEU A 290 23.26 -8.89 -3.64
N PRO A 291 23.08 -8.21 -2.49
CA PRO A 291 23.58 -8.71 -1.21
C PRO A 291 23.05 -10.11 -0.91
N ALA A 292 23.81 -10.90 -0.15
CA ALA A 292 23.42 -12.28 0.19
C ALA A 292 22.07 -12.38 0.91
N ALA A 293 21.64 -11.32 1.60
CA ALA A 293 20.34 -11.23 2.27
C ALA A 293 19.13 -11.25 1.32
N PHE A 294 19.34 -11.08 0.01
CA PHE A 294 18.31 -11.18 -1.03
C PHE A 294 18.14 -12.61 -1.54
N VAL A 295 19.06 -13.52 -1.21
CA VAL A 295 18.91 -14.93 -1.54
C VAL A 295 17.78 -15.48 -0.67
N PRO A 296 16.70 -16.03 -1.24
CA PRO A 296 15.63 -16.61 -0.45
C PRO A 296 16.23 -17.69 0.44
N ALA A 297 15.89 -17.65 1.74
CA ALA A 297 16.28 -18.71 2.64
C ALA A 297 15.82 -20.04 2.03
N ALA A 298 16.75 -20.97 1.83
CA ALA A 298 16.44 -22.28 1.27
C ALA A 298 15.25 -22.84 2.05
N ALA A 299 14.19 -23.22 1.34
CA ALA A 299 13.01 -23.80 1.97
C ALA A 299 13.49 -24.89 2.93
N PRO A 300 13.05 -24.89 4.19
CA PRO A 300 13.53 -25.88 5.15
C PRO A 300 13.29 -27.24 4.53
N THR A 301 14.38 -27.98 4.28
CA THR A 301 14.30 -29.34 3.74
C THR A 301 13.35 -30.07 4.66
N ARG A 302 12.13 -30.37 4.19
CA ARG A 302 11.21 -31.22 4.95
C ARG A 302 11.96 -32.52 5.11
N VAL A 303 12.50 -32.75 6.30
CA VAL A 303 13.00 -34.05 6.69
C VAL A 303 11.77 -34.93 6.56
N ALA A 304 11.74 -35.73 5.50
CA ALA A 304 10.70 -36.72 5.31
C ALA A 304 10.62 -37.48 6.63
N ALA A 305 9.52 -37.30 7.35
CA ALA A 305 9.26 -38.11 8.52
C ALA A 305 9.35 -39.54 8.03
N VAL A 306 10.37 -40.26 8.48
CA VAL A 306 10.51 -41.68 8.20
C VAL A 306 9.23 -42.29 8.76
N GLU A 307 8.30 -42.65 7.87
CA GLU A 307 7.18 -43.51 8.17
C GLU A 307 7.78 -44.81 8.69
N GLY A 308 7.95 -44.87 10.01
CA GLY A 308 8.22 -46.10 10.72
C GLY A 308 7.04 -47.01 10.47
N ALA A 309 7.25 -47.97 9.58
CA ALA A 309 6.38 -49.10 9.35
C ALA A 309 6.00 -49.74 10.69
N ALA A 310 4.80 -49.46 11.17
CA ALA A 310 4.13 -50.24 12.18
C ALA A 310 3.37 -51.36 11.46
N GLY A 311 3.69 -52.60 11.82
CA GLY A 311 3.06 -53.79 11.27
C GLY A 311 1.56 -53.87 11.53
N ASP A 312 0.88 -54.45 10.54
CA ASP A 312 -0.39 -55.19 10.53
C ASP A 312 -1.56 -54.75 11.42
N PRO A 313 -2.66 -54.26 10.81
CA PRO A 313 -4.01 -54.41 11.34
C PRO A 313 -4.72 -55.63 10.73
N ALA A 314 -5.05 -56.61 11.58
CA ALA A 314 -5.94 -57.70 11.22
C ALA A 314 -7.41 -57.21 11.16
N SER A 315 -7.93 -57.15 9.93
CA SER A 315 -9.23 -57.65 9.46
C SER A 315 -10.45 -57.62 10.39
N THR A 316 -11.50 -56.87 10.00
CA THR A 316 -12.88 -57.41 9.93
C THR A 316 -13.75 -56.57 8.95
N PRO A 317 -14.74 -57.17 8.25
CA PRO A 317 -15.26 -56.64 6.99
C PRO A 317 -16.73 -56.16 7.01
N ALA A 318 -17.03 -55.36 5.99
CA ALA A 318 -18.26 -55.30 5.18
C ALA A 318 -19.63 -55.07 5.83
N GLU A 319 -20.24 -53.93 5.48
CA GLU A 319 -21.67 -53.88 5.19
C GLU A 319 -21.95 -52.87 4.05
N ALA A 320 -22.72 -53.33 3.07
CA ALA A 320 -23.14 -52.62 1.86
C ALA A 320 -24.25 -51.59 2.15
N ILE A 321 -24.63 -50.76 1.16
CA ILE A 321 -26.02 -50.51 0.68
C ILE A 321 -26.02 -49.38 -0.39
N ALA A 322 -26.68 -49.68 -1.53
CA ALA A 322 -27.40 -48.87 -2.54
C ALA A 322 -26.79 -47.53 -3.02
N THR A 323 -26.44 -47.30 -4.30
CA THR A 323 -27.22 -47.34 -5.56
C THR A 323 -28.57 -46.63 -5.53
N GLY A 324 -28.54 -45.31 -5.74
CA GLY A 324 -29.69 -44.49 -6.08
C GLY A 324 -29.33 -43.55 -7.24
N ALA A 325 -29.75 -43.90 -8.44
CA ALA A 325 -29.72 -43.06 -9.63
C ALA A 325 -30.95 -42.14 -9.59
N LEU A 326 -30.74 -40.82 -9.78
CA LEU A 326 -31.81 -39.90 -10.12
C LEU A 326 -31.33 -38.92 -11.19
N ASP A 327 -32.06 -38.98 -12.31
CA ASP A 327 -32.13 -38.01 -13.38
C ASP A 327 -32.35 -36.59 -12.86
N ALA A 328 -31.63 -35.64 -13.46
CA ALA A 328 -32.01 -34.23 -13.42
C ALA A 328 -31.69 -33.58 -14.78
N THR A 329 -32.71 -33.56 -15.62
CA THR A 329 -32.81 -32.79 -16.86
C THR A 329 -32.60 -31.30 -16.55
N ALA A 330 -31.52 -30.72 -17.07
CA ALA A 330 -31.26 -29.29 -16.98
C ALA A 330 -32.08 -28.51 -18.03
N PRO A 331 -32.83 -27.45 -17.66
CA PRO A 331 -33.40 -26.53 -18.63
C PRO A 331 -32.35 -25.51 -19.09
N MET A 332 -32.32 -25.26 -20.40
CA MET A 332 -31.54 -24.18 -21.03
C MET A 332 -32.02 -22.81 -20.52
N PRO A 333 -31.12 -21.87 -20.16
CA PRO A 333 -31.50 -20.49 -19.97
C PRO A 333 -31.69 -19.79 -21.32
N ALA A 334 -32.77 -19.02 -21.39
CA ALA A 334 -33.13 -18.14 -22.50
C ALA A 334 -32.07 -17.04 -22.70
N THR A 335 -31.81 -16.73 -23.97
CA THR A 335 -31.00 -15.62 -24.43
C THR A 335 -31.62 -14.29 -23.98
N GLU A 336 -31.00 -13.64 -23.01
CA GLU A 336 -31.34 -12.29 -22.57
C GLU A 336 -30.72 -11.27 -23.54
N ALA A 337 -31.56 -10.36 -24.06
CA ALA A 337 -31.21 -9.38 -25.07
C ALA A 337 -30.25 -8.31 -24.51
N ALA A 338 -29.25 -7.96 -25.32
CA ALA A 338 -28.28 -6.91 -25.00
C ALA A 338 -28.95 -5.55 -24.77
N PRO A 339 -28.56 -4.78 -23.74
CA PRO A 339 -29.00 -3.40 -23.56
C PRO A 339 -28.46 -2.51 -24.69
N GLN A 340 -29.35 -1.76 -25.34
CA GLN A 340 -29.00 -0.71 -26.28
C GLN A 340 -28.15 0.36 -25.60
N ALA A 341 -27.02 0.71 -26.24
CA ALA A 341 -26.16 1.79 -25.81
C ALA A 341 -26.91 3.14 -25.84
N PRO A 342 -26.77 4.01 -24.82
CA PRO A 342 -27.32 5.35 -24.87
C PRO A 342 -26.58 6.20 -25.90
N ALA A 343 -27.34 6.93 -26.71
CA ALA A 343 -26.87 7.85 -27.72
C ALA A 343 -25.96 8.94 -27.13
N THR A 344 -24.82 9.16 -27.78
CA THR A 344 -23.91 10.28 -27.54
C THR A 344 -24.61 11.61 -27.82
N PRO A 345 -24.62 12.57 -26.88
CA PRO A 345 -25.05 13.92 -27.17
C PRO A 345 -23.97 14.67 -27.97
N ASP A 346 -24.46 15.42 -28.96
CA ASP A 346 -23.76 16.32 -29.88
C ASP A 346 -22.63 17.13 -29.23
N ALA A 347 -21.45 17.08 -29.86
CA ALA A 347 -20.34 17.96 -29.55
C ALA A 347 -20.57 19.35 -30.16
N ALA A 348 -20.62 20.38 -29.30
CA ALA A 348 -20.60 21.77 -29.71
C ALA A 348 -19.24 22.17 -30.32
N PRO A 349 -19.20 23.11 -31.28
CA PRO A 349 -18.00 23.42 -32.06
C PRO A 349 -16.94 24.21 -31.27
N ALA A 350 -15.68 23.90 -31.58
CA ALA A 350 -14.50 24.53 -31.03
C ALA A 350 -14.36 26.00 -31.48
N THR A 351 -14.17 26.90 -30.52
CA THR A 351 -13.76 28.29 -30.77
C THR A 351 -12.23 28.38 -30.81
N THR A 352 -11.71 28.82 -31.95
CA THR A 352 -10.31 29.18 -32.21
C THR A 352 -9.85 30.35 -31.32
N PRO A 353 -8.68 30.30 -30.66
CA PRO A 353 -8.06 31.50 -30.10
C PRO A 353 -7.28 32.27 -31.16
N ALA A 354 -7.51 33.59 -31.16
CA ALA A 354 -6.81 34.55 -31.99
C ALA A 354 -5.35 34.74 -31.54
N ASP A 355 -4.51 34.88 -32.55
CA ASP A 355 -3.11 35.26 -32.58
C ASP A 355 -2.87 36.59 -31.85
N VAL A 356 -1.93 36.63 -30.90
CA VAL A 356 -1.44 37.88 -30.29
C VAL A 356 0.09 37.88 -30.35
N ALA A 357 0.61 38.73 -31.23
CA ALA A 357 2.03 38.99 -31.41
C ALA A 357 2.66 39.68 -30.17
N PRO A 358 3.94 39.42 -29.87
CA PRO A 358 4.64 40.12 -28.79
C PRO A 358 5.15 41.50 -29.23
N ALA A 359 4.89 42.50 -28.40
CA ALA A 359 5.46 43.84 -28.52
C ALA A 359 6.91 43.87 -28.06
N THR A 360 7.80 44.36 -28.91
CA THR A 360 9.20 44.69 -28.63
C THR A 360 9.31 45.92 -27.72
N ALA A 361 10.08 45.81 -26.63
CA ALA A 361 10.50 46.95 -25.81
C ALA A 361 11.76 47.61 -26.39
N PRO A 362 11.90 48.96 -26.31
CA PRO A 362 13.09 49.65 -26.76
C PRO A 362 14.22 49.62 -25.71
N VAL A 363 15.43 49.49 -26.23
CA VAL A 363 16.71 49.70 -25.53
C VAL A 363 16.98 51.20 -25.46
N GLY A 364 17.14 51.73 -24.24
CA GLY A 364 17.93 52.93 -23.94
C GLY A 364 18.79 52.56 -22.72
N GLY A 365 20.04 52.97 -22.56
CA GLY A 365 20.75 54.14 -23.04
C GLY A 365 21.72 54.49 -21.92
#